data_AF-A0A5C3KNU7-F1
#
_entry.id   AF-A0A5C3KNU7-F1
#
_cell.length_a   1.000
_cell.length_b   1.000
_cell.length_c   1.000
_cell.angle_alpha   90.00
_cell.angle_beta   90.00
_cell.angle_gamma   90.00
#
_symmetry.space_group_name_H-M   'P 1'
#
loop_
_entity.id
_entity.type
_entity.pdbx_description
1 polymer ?
#
loop_
_entity_poly.entity_id
_entity_poly.type
_entity_poly.pdbx_seq_one_letter_code
_entity_poly.pdbx_strand_id
1 'polypeptide(L)'
;MFSEEKKKMKSNHGPGDRPPIKLPINFHVVFENHTQPGGMVLSWQIEQQIIRTNLDFAGTGISFELGSVTHNRNAKWFHTGVGNDYEFEKAHMRKIRAGDAKTINVYTVGFGANRSGAYGYAHYPSHYQNDQGWDGVLLNYATLPGGSEEGVNLGRVLTHEIGHWMGLLHTFEGNSCDGPGDYVNDTPTHNGPSWYCDAPMDTCPGKEGTDPVHNFMNYAVKDYCETEFTSGQTERMRDQLRVYRGVENA
;
A
#
# COMPACT_ATOMS: atom_id res chain seq x y z
N MET A 1 6.44 8.03 -21.32
CA MET A 1 5.56 7.18 -20.51
C MET A 1 4.47 8.00 -19.81
N PHE A 2 4.82 8.99 -18.95
CA PHE A 2 3.85 9.78 -18.17
C PHE A 2 2.97 10.79 -18.95
N SER A 3 3.35 11.21 -20.17
CA SER A 3 2.49 12.06 -21.01
C SER A 3 1.36 11.28 -21.70
N GLU A 4 1.49 9.95 -21.83
CA GLU A 4 0.43 9.08 -22.34
C GLU A 4 -0.58 8.70 -21.24
N GLU A 5 -0.15 8.64 -19.97
CA GLU A 5 -1.03 8.37 -18.83
C GLU A 5 -2.09 9.46 -18.66
N LYS A 6 -1.72 10.75 -18.77
CA LYS A 6 -2.68 11.87 -18.72
C LYS A 6 -3.77 11.81 -19.80
N LYS A 7 -3.50 11.18 -20.95
CA LYS A 7 -4.49 11.02 -22.03
C LYS A 7 -5.49 9.91 -21.78
N LYS A 8 -5.18 8.92 -20.93
CA LYS A 8 -6.06 7.77 -20.63
C LYS A 8 -6.99 7.99 -19.41
N MET A 9 -6.75 9.02 -18.60
CA MET A 9 -7.41 9.25 -17.29
C MET A 9 -8.63 10.18 -17.32
N LYS A 10 -9.19 10.55 -18.48
CA LYS A 10 -10.43 11.35 -18.50
C LYS A 10 -11.64 10.45 -18.25
N SER A 11 -12.10 10.40 -17.01
CA SER A 11 -13.39 9.81 -16.61
C SER A 11 -14.51 10.87 -16.63
N ASN A 12 -15.68 10.52 -17.17
CA ASN A 12 -16.87 11.38 -17.25
C ASN A 12 -17.83 11.22 -16.04
N HIS A 13 -17.43 10.51 -14.97
CA HIS A 13 -18.31 10.26 -13.82
C HIS A 13 -17.96 11.18 -12.64
N GLY A 14 -18.97 11.92 -12.17
CA GLY A 14 -18.87 12.72 -10.95
C GLY A 14 -18.68 11.84 -9.69
N PRO A 15 -18.32 12.44 -8.55
CA PRO A 15 -17.88 11.71 -7.35
C PRO A 15 -18.90 10.75 -6.72
N GLY A 16 -20.20 10.91 -7.03
CA GLY A 16 -21.30 10.19 -6.37
C GLY A 16 -21.90 8.97 -7.11
N ASP A 17 -21.54 8.72 -8.37
CA ASP A 17 -22.26 7.76 -9.24
C ASP A 17 -21.48 6.48 -9.57
N ARG A 18 -20.28 6.28 -9.00
CA ARG A 18 -19.45 5.11 -9.33
C ARG A 18 -19.81 3.89 -8.48
N PRO A 19 -19.99 2.70 -9.09
CA PRO A 19 -20.34 1.51 -8.33
C PRO A 19 -19.22 1.12 -7.35
N PRO A 20 -19.58 0.50 -6.21
CA PRO A 20 -18.60 0.02 -5.25
C PRO A 20 -17.71 -1.06 -5.86
N ILE A 21 -16.43 -1.02 -5.52
CA ILE A 21 -15.44 -2.03 -5.94
C ILE A 21 -15.18 -2.95 -4.75
N LYS A 22 -15.12 -4.26 -5.01
CA LYS A 22 -14.68 -5.26 -4.03
C LYS A 22 -13.53 -6.07 -4.60
N LEU A 23 -12.38 -6.08 -3.92
CA LEU A 23 -11.17 -6.77 -4.37
C LEU A 23 -10.77 -7.88 -3.38
N PRO A 24 -10.37 -9.07 -3.86
CA PRO A 24 -9.86 -10.11 -2.99
C PRO A 24 -8.41 -9.83 -2.54
N ILE A 25 -8.11 -10.11 -1.27
CA ILE A 25 -6.76 -10.11 -0.69
C ILE A 25 -6.38 -11.54 -0.32
N ASN A 26 -5.33 -12.06 -0.95
CA ASN A 26 -4.67 -13.30 -0.55
C ASN A 26 -3.52 -13.00 0.41
N PHE A 27 -3.40 -13.78 1.48
CA PHE A 27 -2.23 -13.75 2.37
C PHE A 27 -1.32 -14.95 2.11
N HIS A 28 -0.05 -14.66 1.90
CA HIS A 28 1.03 -15.63 1.79
C HIS A 28 1.97 -15.44 2.98
N VAL A 29 1.71 -16.20 4.04
CA VAL A 29 2.48 -16.14 5.27
C VAL A 29 3.81 -16.84 5.05
N VAL A 30 4.90 -16.07 4.89
CA VAL A 30 6.26 -16.61 4.83
C VAL A 30 6.83 -16.60 6.23
N PHE A 31 7.32 -17.76 6.68
CA PHE A 31 7.78 -17.91 8.05
C PHE A 31 9.02 -18.81 8.13
N GLU A 32 9.86 -18.59 9.13
CA GLU A 32 11.01 -19.44 9.44
C GLU A 32 10.57 -20.66 10.27
N ASN A 33 9.75 -20.44 11.30
CA ASN A 33 9.27 -21.47 12.21
C ASN A 33 7.86 -21.18 12.75
N HIS A 34 7.23 -22.15 13.42
CA HIS A 34 5.83 -22.05 13.84
C HIS A 34 5.60 -21.17 15.09
N THR A 35 6.55 -20.32 15.44
CA THR A 35 6.39 -19.35 16.54
C THR A 35 6.04 -17.99 15.96
N GLN A 36 5.38 -17.12 16.75
CA GLN A 36 5.10 -15.75 16.32
C GLN A 36 6.40 -14.99 15.94
N PRO A 37 7.49 -15.00 16.75
CA PRO A 37 8.75 -14.38 16.34
C PRO A 37 9.36 -14.95 15.06
N GLY A 38 9.04 -16.21 14.74
CA GLY A 38 9.44 -16.89 13.51
C GLY A 38 8.59 -16.55 12.29
N GLY A 39 7.70 -15.55 12.36
CA GLY A 39 6.84 -15.12 11.25
C GLY A 39 5.51 -15.84 11.15
N MET A 40 5.15 -16.69 12.11
CA MET A 40 3.85 -17.36 12.12
C MET A 40 2.76 -16.36 12.51
N VAL A 41 2.11 -15.78 11.50
CA VAL A 41 0.97 -14.87 11.66
C VAL A 41 -0.26 -15.65 12.12
N LEU A 42 -0.97 -15.11 13.12
CA LEU A 42 -2.20 -15.72 13.61
C LEU A 42 -3.41 -15.32 12.76
N SER A 43 -4.40 -16.22 12.62
CA SER A 43 -5.62 -15.95 11.84
C SER A 43 -6.33 -14.67 12.27
N TRP A 44 -6.38 -14.39 13.57
CA TRP A 44 -7.01 -13.17 14.08
C TRP A 44 -6.30 -11.90 13.59
N GLN A 45 -4.98 -11.91 13.40
CA GLN A 45 -4.24 -10.75 12.89
C GLN A 45 -4.62 -10.47 11.44
N ILE A 46 -4.79 -11.53 10.63
CA ILE A 46 -5.24 -11.43 9.24
C ILE A 46 -6.68 -10.90 9.18
N GLU A 47 -7.58 -11.43 10.01
CA GLU A 47 -8.97 -10.96 10.09
C GLU A 47 -9.04 -9.47 10.51
N GLN A 48 -8.29 -9.09 11.55
CA GLN A 48 -8.21 -7.69 11.99
C GLN A 48 -7.59 -6.79 10.92
N GLN A 49 -6.61 -7.28 10.17
CA GLN A 49 -6.01 -6.52 9.07
C GLN A 49 -7.05 -6.24 7.98
N ILE A 50 -7.86 -7.23 7.58
CA ILE A 50 -8.93 -7.02 6.60
C ILE A 50 -10.00 -6.05 7.12
N ILE A 51 -10.38 -6.15 8.39
CA ILE A 51 -11.32 -5.20 9.02
C ILE A 51 -10.75 -3.80 8.98
N ARG A 52 -9.50 -3.63 9.41
CA ARG A 52 -8.84 -2.33 9.49
C ARG A 52 -8.67 -1.69 8.12
N THR A 53 -8.22 -2.45 7.12
CA THR A 53 -8.11 -1.97 5.75
C THR A 53 -9.48 -1.53 5.22
N ASN A 54 -10.56 -2.30 5.44
CA ASN A 54 -11.89 -1.83 5.04
C ASN A 54 -12.36 -0.56 5.76
N LEU A 55 -12.00 -0.39 7.04
CA LEU A 55 -12.30 0.85 7.77
C LEU A 55 -11.55 2.06 7.19
N ASP A 56 -10.32 1.88 6.73
CA ASP A 56 -9.50 2.95 6.12
C ASP A 56 -10.01 3.37 4.76
N PHE A 57 -10.47 2.40 3.98
CA PHE A 57 -10.99 2.61 2.64
C PHE A 57 -12.49 2.91 2.59
N ALA A 58 -13.18 2.96 3.74
CA ALA A 58 -14.64 3.10 3.80
C ALA A 58 -15.19 4.31 3.01
N GLY A 59 -14.48 5.45 3.02
CA GLY A 59 -14.84 6.66 2.28
C GLY A 59 -14.54 6.61 0.77
N THR A 60 -13.79 5.61 0.32
CA THR A 60 -13.34 5.49 -1.07
C THR A 60 -14.31 4.71 -1.94
N GLY A 61 -15.27 3.96 -1.37
CA GLY A 61 -16.12 3.03 -2.13
C GLY A 61 -15.35 1.84 -2.73
N ILE A 62 -14.13 1.59 -2.28
CA ILE A 62 -13.32 0.38 -2.53
C ILE A 62 -13.31 -0.43 -1.24
N SER A 63 -13.55 -1.73 -1.34
CA SER A 63 -13.61 -2.65 -0.22
C SER A 63 -12.86 -3.94 -0.54
N PHE A 64 -12.56 -4.71 0.51
CA PHE A 64 -11.71 -5.89 0.41
C PHE A 64 -12.35 -7.09 1.09
N GLU A 65 -12.13 -8.27 0.53
CA GLU A 65 -12.46 -9.55 1.16
C GLU A 65 -11.23 -10.43 1.29
N LEU A 66 -11.20 -11.21 2.37
CA LEU A 66 -10.20 -12.24 2.53
C LEU A 66 -10.41 -13.33 1.49
N GLY A 67 -9.40 -13.55 0.66
CA GLY A 67 -9.30 -14.69 -0.23
C GLY A 67 -8.64 -15.88 0.48
N SER A 68 -7.59 -16.42 -0.14
CA SER A 68 -6.83 -17.54 0.42
C SER A 68 -5.76 -17.09 1.42
N VAL A 69 -5.49 -17.95 2.41
CA VAL A 69 -4.33 -17.84 3.30
C VAL A 69 -3.45 -19.07 3.09
N THR A 70 -2.19 -18.85 2.72
CA THR A 70 -1.19 -19.92 2.54
C THR A 70 -0.04 -19.74 3.52
N HIS A 71 0.52 -20.84 3.99
CA HIS A 71 1.64 -20.85 4.94
C HIS A 71 2.86 -21.47 4.25
N ASN A 72 3.92 -20.67 4.10
CA ASN A 72 5.09 -20.96 3.28
C ASN A 72 6.35 -20.92 4.16
N ARG A 73 6.81 -22.08 4.64
CA ARG A 73 8.05 -22.14 5.42
C ARG A 73 9.25 -21.85 4.52
N ASN A 74 9.90 -20.71 4.72
CA ASN A 74 11.11 -20.32 3.99
C ASN A 74 11.91 -19.32 4.82
N ALA A 75 12.82 -19.82 5.66
CA ALA A 75 13.64 -19.00 6.56
C ALA A 75 14.51 -17.99 5.79
N LYS A 76 15.08 -18.38 4.64
CA LYS A 76 15.88 -17.46 3.82
C LYS A 76 15.02 -16.27 3.39
N TRP A 77 13.87 -16.52 2.79
CA TRP A 77 13.01 -15.44 2.31
C TRP A 77 12.45 -14.58 3.44
N PHE A 78 12.08 -15.20 4.57
CA PHE A 78 11.63 -14.49 5.75
C PHE A 78 12.62 -13.40 6.18
N HIS A 79 13.92 -13.69 6.15
CA HIS A 79 14.96 -12.74 6.57
C HIS A 79 15.43 -11.78 5.46
N THR A 80 15.33 -12.17 4.19
CA THR A 80 15.84 -11.36 3.06
C THR A 80 14.82 -10.42 2.42
N GLY A 81 13.57 -10.44 2.88
CA GLY A 81 12.39 -9.82 2.24
C GLY A 81 12.35 -8.29 2.13
N VAL A 82 13.48 -7.61 1.94
CA VAL A 82 13.55 -6.25 1.37
C VAL A 82 14.87 -6.13 0.64
N GLY A 83 14.84 -6.02 -0.69
CA GLY A 83 15.92 -5.44 -1.51
C GLY A 83 17.29 -6.13 -1.48
N ASN A 84 17.48 -7.19 -0.67
CA ASN A 84 18.77 -7.84 -0.50
C ASN A 84 19.05 -8.88 -1.60
N ASP A 85 18.00 -9.50 -2.17
CA ASP A 85 18.10 -10.51 -3.23
C ASP A 85 16.83 -10.50 -4.09
N TYR A 86 16.72 -9.50 -4.97
CA TYR A 86 15.54 -9.21 -5.79
C TYR A 86 15.12 -10.38 -6.70
N GLU A 87 16.08 -11.03 -7.36
CA GLU A 87 15.78 -12.16 -8.25
C GLU A 87 15.29 -13.39 -7.47
N PHE A 88 15.83 -13.61 -6.26
CA PHE A 88 15.33 -14.65 -5.37
C PHE A 88 13.89 -14.37 -4.95
N GLU A 89 13.58 -13.15 -4.50
CA GLU A 89 12.23 -12.75 -4.10
C GLU A 89 11.23 -12.88 -5.25
N LYS A 90 11.58 -12.32 -6.42
CA LYS A 90 10.82 -12.45 -7.66
C LYS A 90 10.48 -13.89 -8.00
N ALA A 91 11.46 -14.79 -7.93
CA ALA A 91 11.27 -16.21 -8.21
C ALA A 91 10.34 -16.90 -7.20
N HIS A 92 10.30 -16.44 -5.94
CA HIS A 92 9.43 -17.01 -4.91
C HIS A 92 8.01 -16.46 -4.98
N MET A 93 7.83 -15.14 -5.13
CA MET A 93 6.51 -14.53 -5.35
C MET A 93 5.80 -15.20 -6.53
N ARG A 94 6.50 -15.41 -7.65
CA ARG A 94 5.99 -16.10 -8.85
C ARG A 94 5.44 -17.49 -8.60
N LYS A 95 6.03 -18.25 -7.67
CA LYS A 95 5.61 -19.63 -7.40
C LYS A 95 4.28 -19.69 -6.65
N ILE A 96 4.01 -18.71 -5.80
CA ILE A 96 2.90 -18.76 -4.86
C ILE A 96 1.83 -17.68 -5.09
N ARG A 97 2.09 -16.69 -5.95
CA ARG A 97 1.08 -15.72 -6.41
C ARG A 97 -0.17 -16.46 -6.90
N ALA A 98 -1.33 -16.02 -6.45
CA ALA A 98 -2.62 -16.59 -6.84
C ALA A 98 -3.61 -15.51 -7.29
N GLY A 99 -4.59 -15.92 -8.10
CA GLY A 99 -5.63 -15.03 -8.63
C GLY A 99 -5.21 -14.22 -9.86
N ASP A 100 -6.10 -13.33 -10.28
CA ASP A 100 -6.00 -12.54 -11.50
C ASP A 100 -5.45 -11.12 -11.23
N ALA A 101 -5.66 -10.19 -12.17
CA ALA A 101 -5.21 -8.80 -12.04
C ALA A 101 -5.87 -8.03 -10.89
N LYS A 102 -7.05 -8.47 -10.43
CA LYS A 102 -7.85 -7.81 -9.39
C LYS A 102 -7.50 -8.31 -7.99
N THR A 103 -6.69 -9.36 -7.90
CA THR A 103 -6.33 -10.02 -6.65
C THR A 103 -5.05 -9.42 -6.07
N ILE A 104 -5.15 -8.87 -4.86
CA ILE A 104 -4.01 -8.36 -4.12
C ILE A 104 -3.35 -9.54 -3.41
N ASN A 105 -2.08 -9.81 -3.72
CA ASN A 105 -1.31 -10.84 -3.03
C ASN A 105 -0.41 -10.15 -2.00
N VAL A 106 -0.62 -10.43 -0.71
CA VAL A 106 0.16 -9.91 0.41
C VAL A 106 1.10 -10.99 0.92
N TYR A 107 2.40 -10.73 0.86
CA TYR A 107 3.45 -11.64 1.31
C TYR A 107 4.00 -11.13 2.63
N THR A 108 3.76 -11.84 3.73
CA THR A 108 4.29 -11.41 5.03
C THR A 108 5.68 -12.00 5.24
N VAL A 109 6.68 -11.18 5.51
CA VAL A 109 8.08 -11.59 5.78
C VAL A 109 8.62 -10.85 7.00
N GLY A 110 9.80 -11.22 7.49
CA GLY A 110 10.38 -10.74 8.73
C GLY A 110 11.05 -9.37 8.66
N PHE A 111 11.40 -8.91 7.46
CA PHE A 111 12.20 -7.69 7.22
C PHE A 111 13.43 -7.71 8.14
N GLY A 112 14.50 -8.42 7.76
CA GLY A 112 15.70 -8.56 8.59
C GLY A 112 16.29 -7.23 9.09
N ALA A 113 17.29 -7.27 9.97
CA ALA A 113 17.81 -6.11 10.70
C ALA A 113 18.22 -4.87 9.85
N ASN A 114 18.46 -5.04 8.55
CA ASN A 114 18.85 -3.97 7.61
C ASN A 114 17.66 -3.46 6.78
N ARG A 115 16.53 -3.13 7.42
CA ARG A 115 15.28 -2.77 6.72
C ARG A 115 15.25 -1.39 6.01
N SER A 116 16.36 -0.65 5.94
CA SER A 116 16.44 0.72 5.36
C SER A 116 15.29 1.67 5.75
N GLY A 117 14.64 1.44 6.89
CA GLY A 117 13.47 2.19 7.34
C GLY A 117 12.11 1.77 6.75
N ALA A 118 12.05 0.83 5.80
CA ALA A 118 10.80 0.38 5.20
C ALA A 118 10.12 -0.73 6.01
N TYR A 119 8.79 -0.70 6.07
CA TYR A 119 7.94 -1.72 6.68
C TYR A 119 7.15 -2.55 5.67
N GLY A 120 7.12 -2.11 4.42
CA GLY A 120 6.46 -2.74 3.30
C GLY A 120 6.98 -2.16 2.00
N TYR A 121 6.60 -2.79 0.90
CA TYR A 121 6.57 -2.15 -0.41
C TYR A 121 5.53 -2.82 -1.30
N ALA A 122 5.02 -2.10 -2.30
CA ALA A 122 4.12 -2.63 -3.31
C ALA A 122 4.66 -2.41 -4.73
N HIS A 123 4.27 -3.32 -5.63
CA HIS A 123 4.46 -3.09 -7.06
C HIS A 123 3.35 -2.20 -7.61
N TYR A 124 3.74 -1.12 -8.28
CA TYR A 124 2.81 -0.22 -8.95
C TYR A 124 1.96 -0.94 -10.01
N PRO A 125 0.73 -0.47 -10.28
CA PRO A 125 -0.14 -1.08 -11.27
C PRO A 125 0.44 -1.07 -12.68
N SER A 126 1.25 -0.06 -13.03
CA SER A 126 1.97 -0.01 -14.32
C SER A 126 2.99 -1.14 -14.49
N HIS A 127 3.57 -1.62 -13.39
CA HIS A 127 4.49 -2.76 -13.41
C HIS A 127 3.76 -4.07 -13.75
N TYR A 128 2.50 -4.23 -13.32
CA TYR A 128 1.69 -5.43 -13.63
C TYR A 128 1.62 -5.72 -15.14
N GLN A 129 1.53 -4.69 -15.98
CA GLN A 129 1.49 -4.88 -17.44
C GLN A 129 2.79 -5.44 -18.03
N ASN A 130 3.93 -5.22 -17.37
CA ASN A 130 5.23 -5.69 -17.83
C ASN A 130 5.57 -7.05 -17.24
N ASP A 131 5.27 -7.26 -15.97
CA ASP A 131 5.60 -8.49 -15.26
C ASP A 131 4.59 -8.81 -14.15
N GLN A 132 3.51 -9.49 -14.55
CA GLN A 132 2.42 -9.90 -13.67
C GLN A 132 2.84 -10.88 -12.57
N GLY A 133 3.92 -11.64 -12.79
CA GLY A 133 4.22 -12.84 -12.02
C GLY A 133 4.63 -12.57 -10.57
N TRP A 134 5.09 -11.37 -10.27
CA TRP A 134 5.59 -10.99 -8.95
C TRP A 134 4.97 -9.69 -8.46
N ASP A 135 3.77 -9.40 -8.95
CA ASP A 135 2.91 -8.35 -8.45
C ASP A 135 2.38 -8.67 -7.04
N GLY A 136 2.22 -7.63 -6.22
CA GLY A 136 1.65 -7.73 -4.89
C GLY A 136 2.29 -6.75 -3.92
N VAL A 137 2.00 -6.98 -2.64
CA VAL A 137 2.54 -6.25 -1.50
C VAL A 137 3.44 -7.18 -0.71
N LEU A 138 4.66 -6.76 -0.42
CA LEU A 138 5.51 -7.39 0.57
C LEU A 138 5.40 -6.60 1.88
N LEU A 139 5.11 -7.27 2.98
CA LEU A 139 4.73 -6.64 4.24
C LEU A 139 5.54 -7.23 5.40
N ASN A 140 6.07 -6.38 6.27
CA ASN A 140 6.63 -6.85 7.53
C ASN A 140 5.50 -7.41 8.40
N TYR A 141 5.56 -8.70 8.72
CA TYR A 141 4.53 -9.35 9.53
C TYR A 141 4.31 -8.68 10.89
N ALA A 142 5.33 -8.01 11.43
CA ALA A 142 5.28 -7.35 12.72
C ALA A 142 4.37 -6.11 12.76
N THR A 143 3.98 -5.57 11.60
CA THR A 143 3.14 -4.36 11.47
C THR A 143 1.66 -4.67 11.34
N LEU A 144 1.29 -5.96 11.26
CA LEU A 144 -0.10 -6.40 11.33
C LEU A 144 -0.72 -6.00 12.68
N PRO A 145 -2.05 -5.86 12.78
CA PRO A 145 -2.75 -5.57 14.03
C PRO A 145 -2.26 -6.42 15.21
N GLY A 146 -1.77 -5.73 16.24
CA GLY A 146 -1.21 -6.31 17.47
C GLY A 146 0.05 -7.15 17.26
N GLY A 147 0.76 -6.94 16.16
CA GLY A 147 2.12 -7.43 15.93
C GLY A 147 3.16 -6.74 16.82
N SER A 148 4.41 -7.15 16.69
CA SER A 148 5.50 -6.73 17.60
C SER A 148 6.15 -5.38 17.26
N GLU A 149 5.78 -4.71 16.15
CA GLU A 149 6.32 -3.40 15.80
C GLU A 149 5.51 -2.28 16.50
N GLU A 150 5.85 -2.00 17.76
CA GLU A 150 5.04 -1.10 18.60
C GLU A 150 4.85 0.32 18.02
N GLY A 151 3.59 0.70 17.82
CA GLY A 151 3.20 1.99 17.25
C GLY A 151 3.22 2.05 15.72
N VAL A 152 3.52 0.92 15.06
CA VAL A 152 3.33 0.69 13.62
C VAL A 152 2.60 -0.65 13.40
N ASN A 153 1.83 -1.09 14.39
CA ASN A 153 1.15 -2.39 14.46
C ASN A 153 -0.38 -2.27 14.54
N LEU A 154 -0.95 -1.19 14.00
CA LEU A 154 -2.37 -1.00 13.77
C LEU A 154 -2.77 -1.39 12.34
N GLY A 155 -1.86 -1.87 11.49
CA GLY A 155 -2.15 -2.35 10.14
C GLY A 155 -2.16 -1.30 9.03
N ARG A 156 -1.68 -0.07 9.31
CA ARG A 156 -1.64 1.03 8.33
C ARG A 156 -0.62 0.86 7.23
N VAL A 157 0.47 0.15 7.52
CA VAL A 157 1.47 -0.17 6.50
C VAL A 157 0.80 -0.88 5.32
N LEU A 158 -0.07 -1.86 5.55
CA LEU A 158 -0.78 -2.50 4.44
C LEU A 158 -1.73 -1.54 3.72
N THR A 159 -2.40 -0.63 4.43
CA THR A 159 -3.26 0.40 3.82
C THR A 159 -2.46 1.30 2.89
N HIS A 160 -1.28 1.77 3.33
CA HIS A 160 -0.32 2.53 2.54
C HIS A 160 0.12 1.77 1.29
N GLU A 161 0.57 0.52 1.46
CA GLU A 161 1.04 -0.31 0.35
C GLU A 161 -0.05 -0.66 -0.66
N ILE A 162 -1.29 -0.86 -0.20
CA ILE A 162 -2.43 -1.05 -1.10
C ILE A 162 -2.70 0.24 -1.90
N GLY A 163 -2.51 1.42 -1.32
CA GLY A 163 -2.52 2.69 -2.04
C GLY A 163 -1.52 2.72 -3.19
N HIS A 164 -0.27 2.29 -2.95
CA HIS A 164 0.75 2.13 -4.00
C HIS A 164 0.40 1.07 -5.05
N TRP A 165 -0.13 -0.09 -4.64
CA TRP A 165 -0.60 -1.14 -5.55
C TRP A 165 -1.73 -0.64 -6.49
N MET A 166 -2.49 0.35 -6.03
CA MET A 166 -3.50 1.11 -6.78
C MET A 166 -2.97 2.42 -7.39
N GLY A 167 -1.66 2.67 -7.37
CA GLY A 167 -1.01 3.73 -8.12
C GLY A 167 -0.97 5.11 -7.45
N LEU A 168 -1.28 5.21 -6.16
CA LEU A 168 -0.96 6.40 -5.38
C LEU A 168 0.56 6.52 -5.19
N LEU A 169 1.06 7.74 -5.23
CA LEU A 169 2.45 8.06 -4.89
C LEU A 169 2.48 8.59 -3.45
N HIS A 170 3.68 8.72 -2.90
CA HIS A 170 3.82 9.45 -1.65
C HIS A 170 3.36 10.90 -1.84
N THR A 171 2.68 11.48 -0.85
CA THR A 171 2.20 12.87 -0.94
C THR A 171 3.33 13.90 -1.12
N PHE A 172 4.54 13.56 -0.65
CA PHE A 172 5.76 14.37 -0.80
C PHE A 172 6.58 14.03 -2.05
N GLU A 173 6.00 13.36 -3.05
CA GLU A 173 6.73 12.96 -4.26
C GLU A 173 7.46 14.15 -4.92
N GLY A 174 8.73 13.93 -5.26
CA GLY A 174 9.64 14.99 -5.73
C GLY A 174 10.37 15.76 -4.62
N ASN A 175 9.96 15.63 -3.36
CA ASN A 175 10.61 16.22 -2.17
C ASN A 175 10.96 17.71 -2.35
N SER A 176 9.98 18.51 -2.79
CA SER A 176 10.17 19.94 -3.06
C SER A 176 8.84 20.67 -3.21
N CYS A 177 8.79 21.93 -2.76
CA CYS A 177 7.64 22.84 -2.95
C CYS A 177 7.36 23.19 -4.41
N ASP A 178 8.33 22.96 -5.31
CA ASP A 178 8.22 23.18 -6.75
C ASP A 178 8.38 21.87 -7.54
N GLY A 179 8.31 20.73 -6.84
CA GLY A 179 8.32 19.40 -7.44
C GLY A 179 7.02 19.06 -8.17
N PRO A 180 6.98 17.91 -8.86
CA PRO A 180 5.76 17.46 -9.55
C PRO A 180 4.59 17.11 -8.60
N GLY A 181 4.87 16.88 -7.31
CA GLY A 181 3.90 16.36 -6.35
C GLY A 181 3.50 14.91 -6.67
N ASP A 182 2.46 14.42 -6.00
CA ASP A 182 1.94 13.06 -6.14
C ASP A 182 0.96 12.88 -7.32
N TYR A 183 0.78 13.94 -8.12
CA TYR A 183 -0.18 14.05 -9.22
C TYR A 183 -1.64 13.87 -8.78
N VAL A 184 -1.96 14.25 -7.55
CA VAL A 184 -3.31 14.44 -7.04
C VAL A 184 -3.48 15.92 -6.71
N ASN A 185 -4.59 16.54 -7.12
CA ASN A 185 -4.72 18.00 -7.01
C ASN A 185 -5.14 18.47 -5.61
N ASP A 186 -5.85 17.62 -4.85
CA ASP A 186 -6.38 17.95 -3.52
C ASP A 186 -5.46 17.48 -2.38
N THR A 187 -4.25 17.04 -2.70
CA THR A 187 -3.15 16.77 -1.77
C THR A 187 -2.20 17.98 -1.77
N PRO A 188 -2.10 18.73 -0.67
CA PRO A 188 -1.18 19.86 -0.57
C PRO A 188 0.27 19.44 -0.84
N THR A 189 0.99 20.24 -1.63
CA THR A 189 2.42 20.02 -1.86
C THR A 189 3.20 20.33 -0.58
N HIS A 190 4.17 19.46 -0.27
CA HIS A 190 5.04 19.63 0.89
C HIS A 190 6.44 19.05 0.64
N ASN A 191 7.41 19.48 1.44
CA ASN A 191 8.82 19.16 1.25
C ASN A 191 9.28 18.01 2.16
N GLY A 192 9.11 16.79 1.65
CA GLY A 192 9.52 15.56 2.32
C GLY A 192 8.48 15.04 3.32
N PRO A 193 8.70 13.87 3.92
CA PRO A 193 7.73 13.22 4.81
C PRO A 193 7.46 14.01 6.09
N SER A 194 6.21 13.94 6.56
CA SER A 194 5.75 14.56 7.81
C SER A 194 5.68 13.54 8.95
N TRP A 195 6.79 13.36 9.65
CA TRP A 195 6.98 12.29 10.64
C TRP A 195 6.05 12.32 11.86
N TYR A 196 5.44 13.47 12.17
CA TYR A 196 4.63 13.70 13.36
C TYR A 196 3.33 14.41 13.01
N CYS A 197 2.28 14.17 13.79
CA CYS A 197 0.95 14.72 13.56
C CYS A 197 0.36 15.48 14.76
N ASP A 198 1.17 15.79 15.78
CA ASP A 198 0.70 16.46 17.00
C ASP A 198 0.46 17.96 16.82
N ALA A 199 0.91 18.54 15.70
CA ALA A 199 0.69 19.93 15.32
C ALA A 199 0.63 20.06 13.79
N PRO A 200 -0.11 21.07 13.27
CA PRO A 200 -0.06 21.40 11.86
C PRO A 200 1.37 21.73 11.41
N MET A 201 1.74 21.26 10.22
CA MET A 201 3.04 21.47 9.60
C MET A 201 2.84 22.14 8.24
N ASP A 202 3.67 23.13 7.90
CA ASP A 202 3.67 23.79 6.60
C ASP A 202 5.12 24.00 6.17
N THR A 203 5.62 23.05 5.38
CA THR A 203 6.98 23.10 4.82
C THR A 203 7.05 23.92 3.53
N CYS A 204 5.91 24.28 2.95
CA CYS A 204 5.80 25.02 1.70
C CYS A 204 4.96 26.29 1.86
N PRO A 205 5.39 27.23 2.72
CA PRO A 205 4.62 28.43 3.01
C PRO A 205 4.36 29.24 1.74
N GLY A 206 3.10 29.63 1.57
CA GLY A 206 2.63 30.36 0.38
C GLY A 206 2.17 29.46 -0.78
N LYS A 207 2.24 28.14 -0.63
CA LYS A 207 1.46 27.19 -1.44
C LYS A 207 0.08 26.96 -0.79
N GLU A 208 -0.81 26.30 -1.50
CA GLU A 208 -2.16 25.99 -1.00
C GLU A 208 -2.11 24.81 -0.01
N GLY A 209 -2.76 24.98 1.15
CA GLY A 209 -2.87 23.94 2.18
C GLY A 209 -1.67 23.86 3.12
N THR A 210 -1.76 22.95 4.09
CA THR A 210 -0.68 22.54 5.00
C THR A 210 -0.26 21.12 4.65
N ASP A 211 0.91 20.69 5.12
CA ASP A 211 1.40 19.33 4.94
C ASP A 211 0.31 18.31 5.35
N PRO A 212 0.00 17.31 4.51
CA PRO A 212 -1.04 16.33 4.77
C PRO A 212 -0.54 15.26 5.77
N VAL A 213 -0.31 15.67 7.02
CA VAL A 213 0.31 14.85 8.09
C VAL A 213 -0.52 13.62 8.49
N HIS A 214 -1.81 13.61 8.14
CA HIS A 214 -2.74 12.52 8.43
C HIS A 214 -3.02 11.59 7.25
N ASN A 215 -2.44 11.89 6.08
CA ASN A 215 -2.72 11.13 4.87
C ASN A 215 -2.01 9.77 4.90
N PHE A 216 -2.72 8.70 4.51
CA PHE A 216 -2.15 7.35 4.47
C PHE A 216 -0.94 7.23 3.55
N MET A 217 -0.75 8.13 2.57
CA MET A 217 0.39 8.12 1.65
C MET A 217 1.53 9.08 2.08
N ASN A 218 1.45 9.66 3.27
CA ASN A 218 2.60 10.30 3.92
C ASN A 218 3.37 9.25 4.75
N TYR A 219 4.47 9.64 5.39
CA TYR A 219 5.13 8.79 6.39
C TYR A 219 4.97 9.40 7.77
N ALA A 220 4.46 8.60 8.71
CA ALA A 220 4.41 8.93 10.12
C ALA A 220 5.28 7.99 10.95
N VAL A 221 5.84 8.49 12.05
CA VAL A 221 6.55 7.67 13.05
C VAL A 221 5.60 6.71 13.75
N LYS A 222 4.33 7.11 13.86
CA LYS A 222 3.27 6.32 14.48
C LYS A 222 2.06 6.24 13.56
N ASP A 223 1.57 5.03 13.37
CA ASP A 223 0.50 4.73 12.43
C ASP A 223 -0.87 5.30 12.85
N TYR A 224 -1.08 5.63 14.13
CA TYR A 224 -2.29 6.36 14.56
C TYR A 224 -2.44 7.73 13.89
N CYS A 225 -1.33 8.32 13.40
CA CYS A 225 -1.37 9.59 12.68
C CYS A 225 -2.08 9.44 11.33
N GLU A 226 -2.04 8.26 10.71
CA GLU A 226 -2.54 8.02 9.36
C GLU A 226 -4.02 7.63 9.39
N THR A 227 -4.88 8.49 8.85
CA THR A 227 -6.33 8.37 8.99
C THR A 227 -7.14 8.58 7.72
N GLU A 228 -6.56 9.12 6.64
CA GLU A 228 -7.35 9.55 5.49
C GLU A 228 -6.70 9.36 4.12
N PHE A 229 -7.57 9.17 3.13
CA PHE A 229 -7.31 9.44 1.71
C PHE A 229 -8.11 10.66 1.29
N THR A 230 -7.63 11.39 0.29
CA THR A 230 -8.38 12.48 -0.34
C THR A 230 -9.37 11.95 -1.39
N SER A 231 -10.26 12.82 -1.86
CA SER A 231 -11.19 12.46 -2.95
C SER A 231 -10.43 12.26 -4.26
N GLY A 232 -9.42 13.09 -4.53
CA GLY A 232 -8.55 12.96 -5.70
C GLY A 232 -7.71 11.68 -5.66
N GLN A 233 -7.25 11.25 -4.49
CA GLN A 233 -6.59 9.94 -4.33
C GLN A 233 -7.56 8.80 -4.65
N THR A 234 -8.82 8.89 -4.23
CA THR A 234 -9.86 7.91 -4.59
C THR A 234 -10.07 7.83 -6.10
N GLU A 235 -10.16 8.97 -6.78
CA GLU A 235 -10.30 9.02 -8.24
C GLU A 235 -9.09 8.42 -8.95
N ARG A 236 -7.88 8.74 -8.49
CA ARG A 236 -6.63 8.20 -9.02
C ARG A 236 -6.57 6.67 -8.87
N MET A 237 -6.87 6.13 -7.69
CA MET A 237 -6.87 4.68 -7.46
C MET A 237 -7.81 3.97 -8.42
N ARG A 238 -9.02 4.50 -8.58
CA ARG A 238 -10.01 3.98 -9.53
C ARG A 238 -9.51 3.98 -10.96
N ASP A 239 -8.95 5.09 -11.42
CA ASP A 239 -8.40 5.20 -12.77
C ASP A 239 -7.26 4.21 -13.02
N GLN A 240 -6.38 4.03 -12.05
CA GLN A 240 -5.29 3.07 -12.11
C GLN A 240 -5.78 1.62 -12.14
N LEU A 241 -6.76 1.27 -11.30
CA LEU A 241 -7.43 -0.04 -11.33
C LEU A 241 -8.08 -0.31 -12.70
N ARG A 242 -8.75 0.69 -13.29
CA ARG A 242 -9.36 0.55 -14.62
C ARG A 242 -8.30 0.30 -15.70
N VAL A 243 -7.25 1.12 -15.73
CA VAL A 243 -6.23 1.10 -16.80
C VAL A 243 -5.36 -0.15 -16.75
N TYR A 244 -4.94 -0.56 -15.55
CA TYR A 244 -3.89 -1.56 -15.39
C TYR A 244 -4.39 -2.91 -14.87
N ARG A 245 -5.55 -2.94 -14.19
CA ARG A 245 -6.07 -4.12 -13.48
C ARG A 245 -7.37 -4.65 -14.08
N GLY A 246 -7.93 -3.97 -15.09
CA GLY A 246 -9.17 -4.39 -15.76
C GLY A 246 -10.39 -4.39 -14.84
N VAL A 247 -10.40 -3.55 -13.81
CA VAL A 247 -11.59 -3.33 -12.98
C VAL A 247 -12.53 -2.40 -13.73
N GLU A 248 -13.48 -3.00 -14.44
CA GLU A 248 -14.53 -2.27 -15.14
C GLU A 248 -15.40 -1.48 -14.15
N ASN A 249 -15.82 -0.28 -14.54
CA ASN A 249 -16.60 0.65 -13.72
C ASN A 249 -15.89 1.20 -12.46
N ALA A 250 -14.56 1.13 -12.41
CA ALA A 250 -13.76 1.92 -11.47
C ALA A 250 -13.75 3.41 -11.86
#